data_AF-A0A3M1J2H6-F1
#
_entry.id   AF-A0A3M1J2H6-F1
#
_cell.length_a   1.000
_cell.length_b   1.000
_cell.length_c   1.000
_cell.angle_alpha   90.00
_cell.angle_beta   90.00
_cell.angle_gamma   90.00
#
_symmetry.space_group_name_H-M   'P 1'
#
loop_
_entity.id
_entity.type
_entity.pdbx_description
1 polymer ?
#
loop_
_entity_poly.entity_id
_entity_poly.type
_entity_poly.pdbx_seq_one_letter_code
_entity_poly.pdbx_strand_id
1 'polypeptide(L)'
;MSIPAPNLDDLRFQRDLVDEARKRIIHYCPEWTEYNLSDPGITLIELFAWMTELIVYRLNKVPEKNYIKFMELLGMQLQPASSARTDLTFWLSVSLPISPENDSPVIVPQGTQVISQSVDEEDVTFTTDRQLTIVPPKLTQLRRQDEFHKNYLPRLGVEEFYAFNREEPQVGDTFYLGFDESHPINGHILQIEFECQQVQAVGVKRDDPPWVWECAMGNDIWQELTPSTFPDEKDTTGGLNNENGSITLYLPLNLKPDQIFGRYGYWVRCRLEPRRPEQGMYTESPRVVNVSAYTLGATVPATHAVVVENEFLGTSSGDPGQMFN
;
A
#
# COMPACT_ATOMS: atom_id res chain seq x y z
N MET A 1 -15.34 23.64 -6.64
CA MET A 1 -15.57 24.97 -6.04
C MET A 1 -16.83 24.89 -5.22
N SER A 2 -16.76 25.12 -3.90
CA SER A 2 -17.95 25.20 -3.05
C SER A 2 -18.67 26.53 -3.29
N ILE A 3 -20.00 26.49 -3.33
CA ILE A 3 -20.80 27.72 -3.31
C ILE A 3 -20.65 28.30 -1.90
N PRO A 4 -20.21 29.57 -1.74
CA PRO A 4 -20.06 30.17 -0.42
C PRO A 4 -21.44 30.26 0.27
N ALA A 5 -21.47 30.01 1.58
CA ALA A 5 -22.69 30.18 2.35
C ALA A 5 -23.16 31.65 2.26
N PRO A 6 -24.44 31.91 1.94
CA PRO A 6 -24.93 33.28 1.84
C PRO A 6 -24.91 33.93 3.23
N ASN A 7 -24.38 35.15 3.30
CA ASN A 7 -24.56 36.01 4.46
C ASN A 7 -25.99 36.57 4.41
N LEU A 8 -26.84 36.22 5.39
CA LEU A 8 -28.25 36.63 5.39
C LEU A 8 -28.43 38.08 5.82
N ASP A 9 -27.54 38.58 6.68
CA ASP A 9 -27.56 39.95 7.19
C ASP A 9 -26.12 40.42 7.51
N ASP A 10 -25.77 41.64 7.09
CA ASP A 10 -24.43 42.23 7.19
C ASP A 10 -24.36 43.43 8.15
N LEU A 11 -25.38 43.65 8.98
CA LEU A 11 -25.39 44.69 10.01
C LEU A 11 -24.19 44.55 10.98
N ARG A 12 -23.39 45.62 11.07
CA ARG A 12 -22.24 45.69 11.98
C ARG A 12 -22.52 46.60 13.17
N PHE A 13 -22.04 46.20 14.35
CA PHE A 13 -22.20 46.95 15.61
C PHE A 13 -21.99 48.45 15.47
N GLN A 14 -20.79 48.87 15.04
CA GLN A 14 -20.44 50.30 15.06
C GLN A 14 -21.15 51.07 13.94
N ARG A 15 -20.92 50.67 12.68
CA ARG A 15 -21.35 51.44 11.50
C ARG A 15 -22.86 51.47 11.36
N ASP A 16 -23.52 50.32 11.55
CA ASP A 16 -24.89 50.13 11.10
C ASP A 16 -25.90 50.18 12.26
N LEU A 17 -25.47 49.90 13.49
CA LEU A 17 -26.34 49.90 14.66
C LEU A 17 -26.12 51.14 15.54
N VAL A 18 -24.91 51.35 16.06
CA VAL A 18 -24.61 52.48 16.97
C VAL A 18 -24.66 53.82 16.24
N ASP A 19 -23.96 53.96 15.11
CA ASP A 19 -23.88 55.25 14.42
C ASP A 19 -25.24 55.69 13.84
N GLU A 20 -26.03 54.75 13.31
CA GLU A 20 -27.38 55.03 12.81
C GLU A 20 -28.37 55.36 13.94
N ALA A 21 -28.29 54.68 15.08
CA ALA A 21 -29.09 55.02 16.25
C ALA A 21 -28.75 56.44 16.75
N ARG A 22 -27.46 56.79 16.81
CA ARG A 22 -27.00 58.14 17.21
C ARG A 22 -27.50 59.23 16.26
N LYS A 23 -27.44 59.02 14.94
CA LYS A 23 -27.98 59.97 13.95
C LYS A 23 -29.48 60.22 14.14
N ARG A 24 -30.23 59.22 14.59
CA ARG A 24 -31.68 59.31 14.80
C ARG A 24 -32.05 60.08 16.07
N ILE A 25 -31.16 60.23 17.06
CA ILE A 25 -31.45 60.94 18.32
C ILE A 25 -31.94 62.38 18.05
N ILE A 26 -31.27 63.10 17.14
CA ILE A 26 -31.59 64.49 16.79
C ILE A 26 -33.05 64.65 16.33
N HIS A 27 -33.59 63.62 15.66
CA HIS A 27 -34.95 63.66 15.13
C HIS A 27 -36.00 63.20 16.15
N TYR A 28 -35.71 62.16 16.93
CA TYR A 28 -36.70 61.51 17.80
C TYR A 28 -36.66 62.01 19.25
N CYS A 29 -35.51 62.48 19.74
CA CYS A 29 -35.31 62.94 21.12
C CYS A 29 -34.48 64.24 21.12
N PRO A 30 -34.99 65.36 20.57
CA PRO A 30 -34.26 66.63 20.49
C PRO A 30 -33.87 67.21 21.86
N GLU A 31 -34.56 66.82 22.93
CA GLU A 31 -34.24 67.16 24.32
C GLU A 31 -32.99 66.46 24.86
N TRP A 32 -32.50 65.40 24.19
CA TRP A 32 -31.29 64.69 24.56
C TRP A 32 -30.08 65.38 23.95
N THR A 33 -29.32 66.10 24.77
CA THR A 33 -28.24 67.02 24.33
C THR A 33 -26.84 66.53 24.69
N GLU A 34 -26.70 65.58 25.60
CA GLU A 34 -25.44 64.93 25.93
C GLU A 34 -25.25 63.67 25.08
N TYR A 35 -24.09 63.53 24.44
CA TYR A 35 -23.76 62.38 23.57
C TYR A 35 -22.41 61.77 23.94
N ASN A 36 -22.01 61.92 25.20
CA ASN A 36 -20.72 61.44 25.69
C ASN A 36 -20.75 59.91 25.92
N LEU A 37 -19.58 59.29 25.97
CA LEU A 37 -19.45 57.85 26.23
C LEU A 37 -19.93 57.43 27.63
N SER A 38 -20.04 58.39 28.56
CA SER A 38 -20.52 58.15 29.93
C SER A 38 -22.03 58.30 30.07
N ASP A 39 -22.74 58.63 28.98
CA ASP A 39 -24.18 58.82 28.96
C ASP A 39 -24.88 57.45 29.04
N PRO A 40 -25.72 57.22 30.07
CA PRO A 40 -26.45 55.96 30.22
C PRO A 40 -27.30 55.60 29.00
N GLY A 41 -27.85 56.58 28.28
CA GLY A 41 -28.60 56.37 27.04
C GLY A 41 -27.72 55.89 25.89
N ILE A 42 -26.48 56.38 25.78
CA ILE A 42 -25.51 55.87 24.80
C ILE A 42 -25.11 54.44 25.16
N THR A 43 -24.89 54.14 26.44
CA THR A 43 -24.64 52.78 26.92
C THR A 43 -25.80 51.83 26.57
N LEU A 44 -27.05 52.28 26.68
CA LEU A 44 -28.22 51.49 26.26
C LEU A 44 -28.23 51.24 24.75
N ILE A 45 -27.90 52.23 23.92
CA ILE A 45 -27.78 52.07 22.47
C ILE A 45 -26.71 51.02 22.14
N GLU A 46 -25.54 51.09 22.78
CA GLU A 46 -24.48 50.10 22.59
C GLU A 46 -24.93 48.70 23.05
N LEU A 47 -25.62 48.58 24.18
CA LEU A 47 -26.15 47.30 24.64
C LEU A 47 -27.14 46.68 23.64
N PHE A 48 -28.10 47.47 23.13
CA PHE A 48 -29.07 46.98 22.16
C PHE A 48 -28.44 46.69 20.79
N ALA A 49 -27.44 47.47 20.38
CA ALA A 49 -26.65 47.19 19.19
C ALA A 49 -25.92 45.85 19.32
N TRP A 50 -25.29 45.59 20.46
CA TRP A 50 -24.63 44.31 20.74
C TRP A 50 -25.62 43.14 20.74
N MET A 51 -26.78 43.28 21.39
CA MET A 51 -27.84 42.26 21.36
C MET A 51 -28.32 41.97 19.93
N THR A 52 -28.45 43.01 19.10
CA THR A 52 -28.88 42.87 17.71
C THR A 52 -27.81 42.17 16.87
N GLU A 53 -26.53 42.51 17.04
CA GLU A 53 -25.42 41.85 16.38
C GLU A 53 -25.35 40.35 16.74
N LEU A 54 -25.65 39.97 17.98
CA LEU A 54 -25.77 38.55 18.36
C LEU A 54 -26.92 37.82 17.64
N ILE A 55 -28.04 38.51 17.38
CA ILE A 55 -29.15 37.94 16.61
C ILE A 55 -28.74 37.75 15.14
N VAL A 56 -28.10 38.77 14.54
CA VAL A 56 -27.55 38.72 13.18
C VAL A 56 -26.56 37.56 13.04
N TYR A 57 -25.65 37.40 14.00
CA TYR A 57 -24.72 36.26 14.06
C TYR A 57 -25.45 34.91 14.03
N ARG A 58 -26.50 34.74 14.85
CA ARG A 58 -27.28 33.49 14.91
C ARG A 58 -28.05 33.24 13.62
N LEU A 59 -28.61 34.29 13.02
CA LEU A 59 -29.31 34.20 11.72
C LEU A 59 -28.36 33.68 10.65
N ASN A 60 -27.13 34.19 10.62
CA ASN A 60 -26.10 33.76 9.68
C ASN A 60 -25.61 32.31 9.88
N LYS A 61 -26.00 31.63 10.96
CA LYS A 61 -25.78 30.18 11.17
C LYS A 61 -26.93 29.31 10.65
N VAL A 62 -28.07 29.88 10.29
CA VAL A 62 -29.25 29.14 9.79
C VAL A 62 -28.97 28.42 8.45
N PRO A 63 -28.30 29.02 7.44
CA PRO A 63 -28.04 28.34 6.18
C PRO A 63 -27.27 27.02 6.34
N GLU A 64 -26.22 27.02 7.15
CA GLU A 64 -25.40 25.85 7.46
C GLU A 64 -26.21 24.76 8.17
N LYS A 65 -27.03 25.16 9.17
CA LYS A 65 -27.93 24.24 9.87
C LYS A 65 -28.96 23.61 8.93
N ASN A 66 -29.57 24.42 8.06
CA ASN A 66 -30.56 23.94 7.09
C ASN A 66 -29.93 22.98 6.09
N TYR A 67 -28.71 23.28 5.61
CA TYR A 67 -27.96 22.38 4.74
C TYR A 67 -27.79 21.00 5.36
N ILE A 68 -27.31 20.92 6.61
CA ILE A 68 -27.15 19.65 7.33
C ILE A 68 -28.50 18.92 7.46
N LYS A 69 -29.58 19.64 7.80
CA LYS A 69 -30.92 19.03 7.92
C LYS A 69 -31.50 18.56 6.60
N PHE A 70 -31.25 19.26 5.49
CA PHE A 70 -31.62 18.78 4.17
C PHE A 70 -30.82 17.53 3.80
N MET A 71 -29.53 17.46 4.16
CA MET A 71 -28.74 16.23 3.96
C MET A 71 -29.33 15.05 4.75
N GLU A 72 -29.66 15.25 6.02
CA GLU A 72 -30.31 14.23 6.85
C GLU A 72 -31.67 13.78 6.27
N LEU A 73 -32.49 14.72 5.77
CA LEU A 73 -33.79 14.41 5.14
C LEU A 73 -33.65 13.60 3.84
N LEU A 74 -32.56 13.79 3.10
CA LEU A 74 -32.22 12.98 1.92
C LEU A 74 -31.63 11.61 2.30
N GLY A 75 -31.52 11.31 3.59
CA GLY A 75 -30.95 10.06 4.10
C GLY A 75 -29.42 10.01 4.04
N MET A 76 -28.75 11.14 3.81
CA MET A 76 -27.29 11.20 3.87
C MET A 76 -26.82 11.16 5.32
N GLN A 77 -25.87 10.28 5.58
CA GLN A 77 -25.21 10.13 6.87
C GLN A 77 -23.70 10.31 6.67
N LEU A 78 -23.02 10.77 7.70
CA LEU A 78 -21.56 10.73 7.71
C LEU A 78 -21.12 9.26 7.62
N GLN A 79 -20.14 9.00 6.77
CA GLN A 79 -19.55 7.67 6.73
C GLN A 79 -18.91 7.39 8.10
N PRO A 80 -19.20 6.22 8.71
CA PRO A 80 -18.56 5.86 9.97
C PRO A 80 -17.05 5.74 9.76
N ALA A 81 -16.28 5.90 10.84
CA ALA A 81 -14.86 5.57 10.80
C ALA A 81 -14.69 4.11 10.36
N SER A 82 -13.84 3.89 9.36
CA SER A 82 -13.48 2.55 8.89
C SER A 82 -12.14 2.13 9.50
N SER A 83 -12.02 0.87 9.90
CA SER A 83 -10.74 0.32 10.36
C SER A 83 -9.63 0.50 9.34
N ALA A 84 -8.45 0.91 9.82
CA ALA A 84 -7.24 0.95 9.00
C ALA A 84 -6.87 -0.46 8.52
N ARG A 85 -6.33 -0.57 7.31
CA ARG A 85 -5.85 -1.82 6.72
C ARG A 85 -4.42 -1.65 6.27
N THR A 86 -3.62 -2.68 6.46
CA THR A 86 -2.21 -2.71 6.06
C THR A 86 -1.82 -4.13 5.68
N ASP A 87 -0.67 -4.28 5.04
CA ASP A 87 -0.04 -5.57 4.84
C ASP A 87 1.02 -5.79 5.93
N LEU A 88 1.04 -6.99 6.51
CA LEU A 88 2.05 -7.43 7.48
C LEU A 88 2.97 -8.45 6.82
N THR A 89 4.28 -8.21 6.91
CA THR A 89 5.31 -9.12 6.41
C THR A 89 5.96 -9.86 7.58
N PHE A 90 6.01 -11.18 7.48
CA PHE A 90 6.67 -12.06 8.43
C PHE A 90 7.93 -12.63 7.81
N TRP A 91 9.09 -12.25 8.35
CA TRP A 91 10.37 -12.85 7.99
C TRP A 91 10.60 -14.13 8.79
N LEU A 92 11.09 -15.17 8.11
CA LEU A 92 11.49 -16.40 8.75
C LEU A 92 12.89 -16.24 9.36
N SER A 93 13.13 -16.88 10.50
CA SER A 93 14.47 -16.94 11.10
C SER A 93 15.44 -17.80 10.30
N VAL A 94 14.93 -18.73 9.50
CA VAL A 94 15.67 -19.59 8.57
C VAL A 94 14.85 -19.67 7.29
N SER A 95 15.48 -19.51 6.14
CA SER A 95 14.79 -19.60 4.85
C SER A 95 14.25 -21.00 4.58
N LEU A 96 13.18 -21.09 3.80
CA LEU A 96 12.64 -22.37 3.33
C LEU A 96 13.09 -22.64 1.89
N PRO A 97 13.49 -23.88 1.55
CA PRO A 97 13.54 -25.06 2.42
C PRO A 97 14.76 -25.07 3.36
N ILE A 98 14.62 -25.60 4.58
CA ILE A 98 15.73 -25.74 5.55
C ILE A 98 16.73 -26.82 5.09
N SER A 99 16.21 -27.87 4.44
CA SER A 99 16.99 -28.92 3.80
C SER A 99 16.27 -29.34 2.51
N PRO A 100 16.96 -29.94 1.51
CA PRO A 100 16.35 -30.29 0.23
C PRO A 100 15.12 -31.22 0.32
N GLU A 101 14.96 -31.94 1.43
CA GLU A 101 13.84 -32.86 1.66
C GLU A 101 12.72 -32.25 2.53
N ASN A 102 12.90 -31.03 3.03
CA ASN A 102 11.94 -30.39 3.92
C ASN A 102 10.92 -29.56 3.14
N ASP A 103 9.72 -30.11 3.00
CA ASP A 103 8.55 -29.47 2.40
C ASP A 103 7.54 -28.92 3.43
N SER A 104 7.95 -28.78 4.70
CA SER A 104 7.03 -28.38 5.77
C SER A 104 6.71 -26.88 5.72
N PRO A 105 5.43 -26.49 5.67
CA PRO A 105 5.05 -25.08 5.70
C PRO A 105 5.21 -24.48 7.10
N VAL A 106 5.43 -23.17 7.15
CA VAL A 106 5.25 -22.34 8.36
C VAL A 106 3.90 -21.65 8.27
N ILE A 107 3.08 -21.78 9.32
CA ILE A 107 1.72 -21.25 9.35
C ILE A 107 1.66 -20.09 10.35
N VAL A 108 1.18 -18.93 9.90
CA VAL A 108 0.73 -17.83 10.76
C VAL A 108 -0.80 -17.85 10.74
N PRO A 109 -1.46 -18.16 11.88
CA PRO A 109 -2.92 -18.25 11.93
C PRO A 109 -3.62 -16.96 11.53
N GLN A 110 -4.85 -17.08 11.03
CA GLN A 110 -5.79 -15.96 11.01
C GLN A 110 -6.03 -15.49 12.44
N GLY A 111 -6.19 -14.18 12.66
CA GLY A 111 -6.38 -13.67 14.02
C GLY A 111 -5.07 -13.39 14.76
N THR A 112 -3.91 -13.55 14.12
CA THR A 112 -2.62 -13.22 14.73
C THR A 112 -2.52 -11.71 14.93
N GLN A 113 -2.28 -11.28 16.17
CA GLN A 113 -2.20 -9.88 16.56
C GLN A 113 -0.75 -9.40 16.58
N VAL A 114 -0.51 -8.25 15.95
CA VAL A 114 0.77 -7.53 15.98
C VAL A 114 0.51 -6.13 16.52
N ILE A 115 1.31 -5.75 17.52
CA ILE A 115 1.18 -4.46 18.21
C ILE A 115 2.34 -3.57 17.80
N SER A 116 2.05 -2.37 17.31
CA SER A 116 3.09 -1.36 17.13
C SER A 116 3.32 -0.65 18.46
N GLN A 117 4.53 -0.77 19.02
CA GLN A 117 4.91 0.03 20.19
C GLN A 117 5.18 1.46 19.76
N SER A 118 4.33 2.39 20.20
CA SER A 118 4.58 3.82 20.07
C SER A 118 5.15 4.36 21.37
N VAL A 119 6.03 5.36 21.28
CA VAL A 119 6.65 5.99 22.46
C VAL A 119 5.72 7.03 23.09
N ASP A 120 4.84 7.64 22.29
CA ASP A 120 4.00 8.79 22.68
C ASP A 120 2.49 8.60 22.41
N GLU A 121 2.07 7.50 21.78
CA GLU A 121 0.66 7.21 21.42
C GLU A 121 0.18 5.87 21.98
N GLU A 122 -1.14 5.64 21.95
CA GLU A 122 -1.74 4.35 22.30
C GLU A 122 -1.27 3.24 21.35
N ASP A 123 -1.06 2.04 21.90
CA ASP A 123 -0.65 0.87 21.14
C ASP A 123 -1.72 0.49 20.10
N VAL A 124 -1.32 0.50 18.83
CA VAL A 124 -2.19 0.13 17.70
C VAL A 124 -2.04 -1.36 17.41
N THR A 125 -3.15 -2.09 17.40
CA THR A 125 -3.18 -3.55 17.18
C THR A 125 -3.72 -3.90 15.79
N PHE A 126 -2.90 -4.55 14.97
CA PHE A 126 -3.33 -5.12 13.70
C PHE A 126 -3.51 -6.63 13.83
N THR A 127 -4.60 -7.14 13.27
CA THR A 127 -4.92 -8.57 13.26
C THR A 127 -4.89 -9.10 11.83
N THR A 128 -4.26 -10.25 11.60
CA THR A 128 -4.21 -10.91 10.29
C THR A 128 -5.61 -11.28 9.80
N ASP A 129 -5.97 -10.85 8.58
CA ASP A 129 -7.32 -11.04 8.03
C ASP A 129 -7.58 -12.49 7.61
N ARG A 130 -6.51 -13.24 7.32
CA ARG A 130 -6.54 -14.65 6.88
C ARG A 130 -5.30 -15.39 7.37
N GLN A 131 -5.37 -16.72 7.34
CA GLN A 131 -4.20 -17.56 7.57
C GLN A 131 -3.16 -17.30 6.48
N LEU A 132 -1.91 -17.13 6.88
CA LEU A 132 -0.74 -17.10 6.01
C LEU A 132 -0.02 -18.44 6.10
N THR A 133 0.28 -19.02 4.94
CA THR A 133 1.02 -20.28 4.82
C THR A 133 2.26 -20.01 3.98
N ILE A 134 3.43 -20.14 4.61
CA ILE A 134 4.73 -19.89 4.00
C ILE A 134 5.34 -21.24 3.64
N VAL A 135 5.49 -21.50 2.35
CA VAL A 135 6.00 -22.77 1.79
C VAL A 135 7.38 -22.59 1.14
N PRO A 136 8.19 -23.66 1.01
CA PRO A 136 9.35 -23.65 0.15
C PRO A 136 8.96 -23.37 -1.30
N PRO A 137 9.72 -22.53 -2.04
CA PRO A 137 9.43 -22.30 -3.45
C PRO A 137 10.00 -23.46 -4.27
N LYS A 138 9.12 -24.30 -4.80
CA LYS A 138 9.54 -25.47 -5.57
C LYS A 138 9.81 -25.11 -7.03
N LEU A 139 11.06 -24.74 -7.34
CA LEU A 139 11.51 -24.46 -8.70
C LEU A 139 11.51 -25.75 -9.54
N THR A 140 10.74 -25.77 -10.64
CA THR A 140 10.64 -26.94 -11.53
C THR A 140 11.02 -26.64 -12.97
N GLN A 141 11.06 -25.36 -13.35
CA GLN A 141 11.35 -24.92 -14.72
C GLN A 141 12.45 -23.87 -14.73
N LEU A 142 13.46 -24.09 -15.58
CA LEU A 142 14.39 -23.07 -16.05
C LEU A 142 14.40 -23.13 -17.58
N ARG A 143 13.92 -22.08 -18.26
CA ARG A 143 13.69 -22.09 -19.71
C ARG A 143 14.11 -20.77 -20.34
N ARG A 144 14.51 -20.81 -21.61
CA ARG A 144 14.67 -19.61 -22.43
C ARG A 144 13.45 -19.41 -23.32
N GLN A 145 13.18 -18.18 -23.74
CA GLN A 145 12.03 -17.86 -24.58
C GLN A 145 12.09 -18.54 -25.96
N ASP A 146 13.26 -18.51 -26.61
CA ASP A 146 13.53 -19.06 -27.93
C ASP A 146 13.49 -20.60 -27.95
N GLU A 147 13.94 -21.24 -26.86
CA GLU A 147 13.98 -22.69 -26.69
C GLU A 147 13.02 -23.17 -25.60
N PHE A 148 11.82 -22.59 -25.51
CA PHE A 148 10.91 -22.84 -24.39
C PHE A 148 10.50 -24.31 -24.23
N HIS A 149 10.59 -25.13 -25.28
CA HIS A 149 10.34 -26.58 -25.20
C HIS A 149 11.35 -27.30 -24.28
N LYS A 150 12.54 -26.74 -24.08
CA LYS A 150 13.65 -27.31 -23.32
C LYS A 150 13.67 -26.79 -21.87
N ASN A 151 13.58 -27.71 -20.90
CA ASN A 151 13.83 -27.40 -19.49
C ASN A 151 15.31 -27.65 -19.16
N TYR A 152 16.02 -26.63 -18.75
CA TYR A 152 17.44 -26.72 -18.41
C TYR A 152 17.69 -27.12 -16.96
N LEU A 153 16.72 -26.91 -16.07
CA LEU A 153 16.86 -27.18 -14.64
C LEU A 153 17.41 -28.60 -14.33
N PRO A 154 16.85 -29.70 -14.88
CA PRO A 154 17.38 -31.04 -14.60
C PRO A 154 18.70 -31.36 -15.33
N ARG A 155 19.18 -30.45 -16.18
CA ARG A 155 20.40 -30.60 -16.99
C ARG A 155 21.55 -29.72 -16.50
N LEU A 156 21.31 -28.88 -15.50
CA LEU A 156 22.34 -28.07 -14.87
C LEU A 156 23.50 -28.95 -14.39
N GLY A 157 24.73 -28.48 -14.58
CA GLY A 157 25.96 -29.24 -14.34
C GLY A 157 26.37 -30.24 -15.45
N VAL A 158 25.45 -30.60 -16.36
CA VAL A 158 25.75 -31.44 -17.54
C VAL A 158 25.75 -30.61 -18.82
N GLU A 159 24.82 -29.67 -18.93
CA GLU A 159 24.67 -28.75 -20.04
C GLU A 159 24.79 -27.30 -19.55
N GLU A 160 25.55 -26.50 -20.30
CA GLU A 160 25.69 -25.06 -20.01
C GLU A 160 24.35 -24.34 -20.24
N PHE A 161 23.86 -23.63 -19.23
CA PHE A 161 22.74 -22.72 -19.39
C PHE A 161 23.23 -21.29 -19.60
N TYR A 162 22.94 -20.75 -20.77
CA TYR A 162 23.13 -19.34 -21.07
C TYR A 162 21.85 -18.58 -20.73
N ALA A 163 21.90 -17.53 -19.91
CA ALA A 163 20.71 -16.77 -19.51
C ALA A 163 20.02 -16.07 -20.71
N PHE A 164 20.80 -15.65 -21.70
CA PHE A 164 20.34 -14.92 -22.89
C PHE A 164 20.87 -15.61 -24.17
N ASN A 165 20.73 -14.96 -25.33
CA ASN A 165 21.32 -15.46 -26.56
C ASN A 165 22.85 -15.62 -26.41
N ARG A 166 23.37 -16.77 -26.82
CA ARG A 166 24.76 -17.18 -26.56
C ARG A 166 25.79 -16.26 -27.20
N GLU A 167 25.60 -15.94 -28.49
CA GLU A 167 26.61 -15.24 -29.30
C GLU A 167 26.45 -13.73 -29.22
N GLU A 168 25.21 -13.25 -29.19
CA GLU A 168 24.92 -11.82 -29.17
C GLU A 168 23.65 -11.57 -28.37
N PRO A 169 23.75 -11.33 -27.04
CA PRO A 169 22.58 -11.00 -26.22
C PRO A 169 21.80 -9.83 -26.82
N GLN A 170 20.48 -9.99 -26.99
CA GLN A 170 19.62 -8.97 -27.61
C GLN A 170 18.64 -8.40 -26.60
N VAL A 171 18.28 -7.13 -26.78
CA VAL A 171 17.16 -6.53 -26.04
C VAL A 171 15.91 -7.37 -26.28
N GLY A 172 15.27 -7.80 -25.20
CA GLY A 172 14.12 -8.71 -25.21
C GLY A 172 14.47 -10.17 -24.94
N ASP A 173 15.74 -10.56 -24.93
CA ASP A 173 16.15 -11.89 -24.50
C ASP A 173 15.64 -12.17 -23.09
N THR A 174 15.01 -13.33 -22.92
CA THR A 174 14.26 -13.63 -21.71
C THR A 174 14.45 -15.08 -21.29
N PHE A 175 14.73 -15.28 -20.01
CA PHE A 175 14.61 -16.58 -19.37
C PHE A 175 13.52 -16.58 -18.30
N TYR A 176 12.99 -17.77 -18.04
CA TYR A 176 11.84 -18.03 -17.20
C TYR A 176 12.19 -19.01 -16.10
N LEU A 177 11.78 -18.68 -14.89
CA LEU A 177 11.75 -19.52 -13.71
C LEU A 177 10.30 -19.89 -13.41
N GLY A 178 10.00 -21.18 -13.41
CA GLY A 178 8.66 -21.70 -13.16
C GLY A 178 8.63 -22.52 -11.88
N PHE A 179 7.71 -22.18 -11.00
CA PHE A 179 7.50 -22.82 -9.71
C PHE A 179 6.22 -23.65 -9.72
N ASP A 180 6.26 -24.78 -9.01
CA ASP A 180 5.15 -25.74 -8.89
C ASP A 180 3.89 -25.08 -8.29
N GLU A 181 2.74 -25.30 -8.92
CA GLU A 181 1.45 -24.74 -8.52
C GLU A 181 0.95 -25.25 -7.16
N SER A 182 1.42 -26.42 -6.72
CA SER A 182 1.08 -26.98 -5.40
C SER A 182 1.73 -26.21 -4.24
N HIS A 183 2.72 -25.36 -4.53
CA HIS A 183 3.44 -24.54 -3.57
C HIS A 183 3.15 -23.06 -3.85
N PRO A 184 2.05 -22.50 -3.32
CA PRO A 184 1.64 -21.14 -3.61
C PRO A 184 2.66 -20.13 -3.06
N ILE A 185 3.29 -19.37 -3.96
CA ILE A 185 4.31 -18.36 -3.62
C ILE A 185 3.79 -16.91 -3.66
N ASN A 186 2.48 -16.70 -3.76
CA ASN A 186 1.90 -15.36 -3.77
C ASN A 186 2.15 -14.61 -2.45
N GLY A 187 2.67 -13.38 -2.52
CA GLY A 187 3.05 -12.64 -1.32
C GLY A 187 4.36 -13.07 -0.68
N HIS A 188 5.10 -14.01 -1.25
CA HIS A 188 6.39 -14.44 -0.69
C HIS A 188 7.51 -13.43 -0.97
N ILE A 189 8.49 -13.41 -0.07
CA ILE A 189 9.82 -12.85 -0.30
C ILE A 189 10.67 -13.98 -0.90
N LEU A 190 10.78 -13.98 -2.22
CA LEU A 190 11.49 -15.00 -2.98
C LEU A 190 12.96 -14.60 -3.16
N GLN A 191 13.87 -15.35 -2.57
CA GLN A 191 15.30 -15.25 -2.85
C GLN A 191 15.69 -16.29 -3.90
N ILE A 192 16.41 -15.86 -4.93
CA ILE A 192 16.92 -16.74 -5.98
C ILE A 192 18.44 -16.65 -5.92
N GLU A 193 19.06 -17.80 -5.65
CA GLU A 193 20.51 -17.95 -5.64
C GLU A 193 20.98 -18.49 -6.98
N PHE A 194 22.01 -17.86 -7.52
CA PHE A 194 22.66 -18.23 -8.77
C PHE A 194 24.12 -18.59 -8.49
N GLU A 195 24.52 -19.75 -8.99
CA GLU A 195 25.92 -20.10 -9.19
C GLU A 195 26.23 -19.89 -10.67
N CYS A 196 27.18 -19.04 -10.99
CA CYS A 196 27.55 -18.70 -12.36
C CYS A 196 29.03 -18.96 -12.62
N GLN A 197 29.38 -19.20 -13.88
CA GLN A 197 30.79 -19.19 -14.27
C GLN A 197 31.33 -17.75 -14.19
N GLN A 198 32.34 -17.52 -13.36
CA GLN A 198 32.93 -16.18 -13.22
C GLN A 198 33.56 -15.72 -14.54
N VAL A 199 33.15 -14.55 -15.01
CA VAL A 199 33.75 -13.89 -16.19
C VAL A 199 34.38 -12.57 -15.77
N GLN A 200 35.64 -12.35 -16.15
CA GLN A 200 36.43 -11.24 -15.61
C GLN A 200 36.03 -9.85 -16.15
N ALA A 201 35.27 -9.75 -17.23
CA ALA A 201 34.62 -8.51 -17.67
C ALA A 201 33.55 -8.81 -18.72
N VAL A 202 32.31 -8.42 -18.47
CA VAL A 202 31.23 -8.47 -19.47
C VAL A 202 30.55 -7.12 -19.41
N GLY A 203 30.31 -6.48 -20.55
CA GLY A 203 30.10 -5.03 -20.74
C GLY A 203 28.94 -4.31 -20.03
N VAL A 204 28.48 -4.83 -18.89
CA VAL A 204 27.42 -4.30 -18.04
C VAL A 204 27.97 -3.73 -16.71
N LYS A 205 27.22 -2.79 -16.14
CA LYS A 205 27.45 -2.28 -14.78
C LYS A 205 26.88 -3.28 -13.77
N ARG A 206 27.74 -3.87 -12.92
CA ARG A 206 27.36 -4.95 -12.00
C ARG A 206 26.31 -4.54 -10.96
N ASP A 207 26.38 -3.32 -10.46
CA ASP A 207 25.44 -2.80 -9.45
C ASP A 207 24.13 -2.25 -10.04
N ASP A 208 24.02 -2.21 -11.37
CA ASP A 208 22.84 -1.73 -12.10
C ASP A 208 22.73 -2.48 -13.44
N PRO A 209 22.43 -3.80 -13.43
CA PRO A 209 22.42 -4.59 -14.65
C PRO A 209 21.23 -4.22 -15.56
N PRO A 210 21.34 -4.40 -16.89
CA PRO A 210 20.31 -4.01 -17.86
C PRO A 210 19.15 -5.01 -17.96
N TRP A 211 18.64 -5.48 -16.83
CA TRP A 211 17.57 -6.47 -16.73
C TRP A 211 16.32 -5.94 -16.05
N VAL A 212 15.18 -6.53 -16.39
CA VAL A 212 13.89 -6.29 -15.77
C VAL A 212 13.33 -7.62 -15.32
N TRP A 213 13.02 -7.72 -14.03
CA TRP A 213 12.35 -8.87 -13.43
C TRP A 213 10.84 -8.67 -13.48
N GLU A 214 10.11 -9.70 -13.86
CA GLU A 214 8.65 -9.65 -13.98
C GLU A 214 8.03 -10.95 -13.47
N CYS A 215 6.80 -10.90 -12.96
CA CYS A 215 6.00 -12.09 -12.65
C CYS A 215 4.70 -12.11 -13.47
N ALA A 216 4.22 -13.31 -13.78
CA ALA A 216 2.98 -13.49 -14.52
C ALA A 216 1.77 -13.24 -13.60
N MET A 217 0.86 -12.37 -14.03
CA MET A 217 -0.37 -12.02 -13.29
C MET A 217 -1.62 -12.70 -13.85
N GLY A 218 -1.47 -13.57 -14.86
CA GLY A 218 -2.55 -14.16 -15.62
C GLY A 218 -2.90 -13.37 -16.89
N ASN A 219 -3.52 -14.04 -17.86
CA ASN A 219 -4.00 -13.43 -19.11
C ASN A 219 -2.90 -12.69 -19.90
N ASP A 220 -1.70 -13.25 -19.97
CA ASP A 220 -0.53 -12.66 -20.63
C ASP A 220 -0.05 -11.31 -20.04
N ILE A 221 -0.54 -10.95 -18.85
CA ILE A 221 -0.11 -9.74 -18.15
C ILE A 221 1.12 -10.06 -17.29
N TRP A 222 2.18 -9.29 -17.48
CA TRP A 222 3.39 -9.36 -16.67
C TRP A 222 3.52 -8.09 -15.83
N GLN A 223 3.77 -8.27 -14.53
CA GLN A 223 4.03 -7.17 -13.60
C GLN A 223 5.51 -7.13 -13.27
N GLU A 224 6.12 -5.96 -13.41
CA GLU A 224 7.50 -5.72 -13.02
C GLU A 224 7.71 -5.86 -11.51
N LEU A 225 8.83 -6.50 -11.16
CA LEU A 225 9.33 -6.69 -9.81
C LEU A 225 10.60 -5.88 -9.65
N THR A 226 10.65 -5.04 -8.62
CA THR A 226 11.88 -4.36 -8.22
C THR A 226 12.63 -5.26 -7.23
N PRO A 227 13.91 -5.57 -7.48
CA PRO A 227 14.76 -6.28 -6.52
C PRO A 227 14.84 -5.53 -5.19
N SER A 228 14.97 -6.29 -4.10
CA SER A 228 15.07 -5.71 -2.75
C SER A 228 16.25 -4.76 -2.62
N THR A 229 16.02 -3.65 -1.93
CA THR A 229 17.06 -2.66 -1.59
C THR A 229 17.51 -2.75 -0.13
N PHE A 230 16.93 -3.66 0.67
CA PHE A 230 17.31 -3.84 2.06
C PHE A 230 18.75 -4.36 2.16
N PRO A 231 19.57 -3.87 3.13
CA PRO A 231 21.00 -4.16 3.19
C PRO A 231 21.38 -5.65 3.06
N ASP A 232 20.62 -6.54 3.72
CA ASP A 232 20.89 -7.99 3.74
C ASP A 232 20.22 -8.76 2.59
N GLU A 233 19.43 -8.09 1.75
CA GLU A 233 18.66 -8.69 0.65
C GLU A 233 19.06 -8.13 -0.73
N LYS A 234 20.05 -7.24 -0.79
CA LYS A 234 20.51 -6.61 -2.03
C LYS A 234 20.98 -7.65 -3.05
N ASP A 235 20.82 -7.32 -4.32
CA ASP A 235 21.40 -8.10 -5.41
C ASP A 235 22.92 -8.19 -5.27
N THR A 236 23.42 -9.42 -5.22
CA THR A 236 24.86 -9.74 -5.18
C THR A 236 25.32 -10.50 -6.43
N THR A 237 24.42 -10.73 -7.40
CA THR A 237 24.72 -11.48 -8.64
C THR A 237 25.67 -10.74 -9.57
N GLY A 238 25.75 -9.41 -9.47
CA GLY A 238 26.51 -8.57 -10.39
C GLY A 238 26.00 -8.67 -11.83
N GLY A 239 24.68 -8.82 -12.01
CA GLY A 239 24.07 -9.14 -13.28
C GLY A 239 24.41 -10.55 -13.75
N LEU A 240 24.37 -11.54 -12.85
CA LEU A 240 24.72 -12.94 -13.10
C LEU A 240 26.19 -13.18 -13.51
N ASN A 241 27.11 -12.26 -13.21
CA ASN A 241 28.55 -12.38 -13.55
C ASN A 241 29.44 -12.79 -12.37
N ASN A 242 28.93 -12.67 -11.14
CA ASN A 242 29.64 -13.14 -9.96
C ASN A 242 29.47 -14.66 -9.84
N GLU A 243 30.49 -15.35 -9.31
CA GLU A 243 30.48 -16.81 -9.17
C GLU A 243 29.30 -17.30 -8.35
N ASN A 244 28.99 -16.59 -7.27
CA ASN A 244 27.82 -16.81 -6.45
C ASN A 244 27.14 -15.46 -6.20
N GLY A 245 25.81 -15.45 -6.24
CA GLY A 245 25.04 -14.29 -5.85
C GLY A 245 23.57 -14.61 -5.71
N SER A 246 22.87 -13.75 -4.99
CA SER A 246 21.44 -13.87 -4.73
C SER A 246 20.72 -12.61 -5.15
N ILE A 247 19.48 -12.75 -5.57
CA ILE A 247 18.54 -11.66 -5.74
C ILE A 247 17.26 -11.95 -4.98
N THR A 248 16.71 -10.92 -4.31
CA THR A 248 15.49 -11.04 -3.52
C THR A 248 14.37 -10.25 -4.18
N LEU A 249 13.21 -10.90 -4.37
CA LEU A 249 12.03 -10.36 -5.02
C LEU A 249 10.81 -10.45 -4.09
N TYR A 250 10.07 -9.36 -3.94
CA TYR A 250 8.81 -9.34 -3.20
C TYR A 250 7.66 -9.62 -4.16
N LEU A 251 7.07 -10.81 -4.06
CA LEU A 251 6.00 -11.24 -4.94
C LEU A 251 4.67 -10.61 -4.51
N PRO A 252 3.83 -10.16 -5.45
CA PRO A 252 2.59 -9.49 -5.11
C PRO A 252 1.56 -10.47 -4.51
N LEU A 253 0.72 -9.99 -3.60
CA LEU A 253 -0.30 -10.79 -2.90
C LEU A 253 -1.33 -11.44 -3.84
N ASN A 254 -1.54 -10.83 -5.02
CA ASN A 254 -2.46 -11.28 -6.06
C ASN A 254 -1.77 -12.06 -7.18
N LEU A 255 -0.50 -12.43 -7.02
CA LEU A 255 0.19 -13.36 -7.92
C LEU A 255 -0.60 -14.67 -8.03
N LYS A 256 -0.72 -15.21 -9.25
CA LYS A 256 -1.46 -16.45 -9.51
C LYS A 256 -0.66 -17.36 -10.44
N PRO A 257 -0.87 -18.69 -10.37
CA PRO A 257 -0.29 -19.58 -11.36
C PRO A 257 -0.92 -19.30 -12.73
N ASP A 258 -0.10 -19.38 -13.77
CA ASP A 258 -0.46 -19.08 -15.15
C ASP A 258 0.09 -20.14 -16.12
N GLN A 259 -0.48 -20.20 -17.32
CA GLN A 259 -0.04 -21.11 -18.37
C GLN A 259 0.85 -20.39 -19.38
N ILE A 260 2.16 -20.58 -19.26
CA ILE A 260 3.15 -20.01 -20.18
C ILE A 260 3.61 -21.08 -21.16
N PHE A 261 3.32 -20.89 -22.45
CA PHE A 261 3.64 -21.83 -23.54
C PHE A 261 3.29 -23.31 -23.23
N GLY A 262 2.12 -23.55 -22.63
CA GLY A 262 1.65 -24.89 -22.31
C GLY A 262 2.19 -25.48 -21.00
N ARG A 263 2.87 -24.68 -20.17
CA ARG A 263 3.34 -25.08 -18.83
C ARG A 263 2.64 -24.26 -17.77
N TYR A 264 1.96 -24.95 -16.86
CA TYR A 264 1.25 -24.33 -15.75
C TYR A 264 2.18 -24.20 -14.54
N GLY A 265 2.07 -23.10 -13.81
CA GLY A 265 2.87 -22.83 -12.61
C GLY A 265 2.92 -21.35 -12.27
N TYR A 266 3.60 -20.99 -11.19
CA TYR A 266 3.94 -19.60 -10.91
C TYR A 266 5.18 -19.22 -11.71
N TRP A 267 5.15 -18.07 -12.38
CA TRP A 267 6.23 -17.67 -13.28
C TRP A 267 6.86 -16.35 -12.88
N VAL A 268 8.18 -16.37 -12.81
CA VAL A 268 9.04 -15.20 -12.74
C VAL A 268 9.95 -15.25 -13.97
N ARG A 269 10.15 -14.12 -14.64
CA ARG A 269 11.07 -14.03 -15.77
C ARG A 269 12.03 -12.87 -15.59
N CYS A 270 13.19 -13.01 -16.19
CA CYS A 270 14.15 -11.94 -16.33
C CYS A 270 14.31 -11.65 -17.82
N ARG A 271 14.09 -10.40 -18.19
CA ARG A 271 14.18 -9.90 -19.56
C ARG A 271 15.28 -8.87 -19.67
N LEU A 272 16.10 -8.98 -20.71
CA LEU A 272 17.15 -8.03 -21.02
C LEU A 272 16.53 -6.75 -21.60
N GLU A 273 16.60 -5.65 -20.85
CA GLU A 273 16.06 -4.36 -21.24
C GLU A 273 16.90 -3.23 -20.59
N PRO A 274 17.94 -2.73 -21.28
CA PRO A 274 18.70 -1.58 -20.81
C PRO A 274 17.81 -0.33 -20.80
N ARG A 275 17.67 0.28 -19.63
CA ARG A 275 16.90 1.53 -19.42
C ARG A 275 17.76 2.78 -19.46
N ARG A 276 19.07 2.64 -19.22
CA ARG A 276 20.02 3.75 -19.19
C ARG A 276 21.28 3.38 -19.96
N PRO A 277 21.91 4.33 -20.69
CA PRO A 277 23.16 4.08 -21.40
C PRO A 277 24.30 3.57 -20.49
N GLU A 278 24.31 3.99 -19.22
CA GLU A 278 25.35 3.63 -18.25
C GLU A 278 25.32 2.16 -17.80
N GLN A 279 24.18 1.47 -17.97
CA GLN A 279 24.05 0.06 -17.59
C GLN A 279 24.87 -0.85 -18.49
N GLY A 280 25.18 -0.40 -19.71
CA GLY A 280 25.88 -1.18 -20.72
C GLY A 280 25.04 -2.34 -21.25
N MET A 281 25.70 -3.29 -21.91
CA MET A 281 25.07 -4.49 -22.47
C MET A 281 26.02 -5.67 -22.34
N TYR A 282 25.48 -6.88 -22.18
CA TYR A 282 26.25 -8.11 -22.12
C TYR A 282 26.99 -8.33 -23.45
N THR A 283 28.32 -8.42 -23.39
CA THR A 283 29.14 -8.82 -24.55
C THR A 283 29.09 -10.34 -24.78
N GLU A 284 28.80 -11.11 -23.74
CA GLU A 284 28.58 -12.55 -23.78
C GLU A 284 27.43 -12.87 -22.81
N SER A 285 26.57 -13.83 -23.12
CA SER A 285 25.53 -14.24 -22.19
C SER A 285 26.12 -14.80 -20.89
N PRO A 286 25.59 -14.41 -19.72
CA PRO A 286 25.90 -15.06 -18.45
C PRO A 286 25.65 -16.57 -18.53
N ARG A 287 26.53 -17.34 -17.87
CA ARG A 287 26.48 -18.79 -17.80
C ARG A 287 26.10 -19.21 -16.39
N VAL A 288 24.89 -19.71 -16.23
CA VAL A 288 24.40 -20.21 -14.93
C VAL A 288 24.74 -21.70 -14.84
N VAL A 289 25.47 -22.05 -13.80
CA VAL A 289 25.85 -23.43 -13.46
C VAL A 289 24.76 -24.07 -12.62
N ASN A 290 24.20 -23.32 -11.66
CA ASN A 290 23.14 -23.78 -10.79
C ASN A 290 22.18 -22.64 -10.41
N VAL A 291 20.94 -22.98 -10.11
CA VAL A 291 19.95 -22.04 -9.59
C VAL A 291 19.11 -22.70 -8.50
N SER A 292 18.99 -22.01 -7.37
CA SER A 292 18.19 -22.43 -6.23
C SER A 292 17.25 -21.31 -5.82
N ALA A 293 16.14 -21.65 -5.19
CA ALA A 293 15.17 -20.67 -4.74
C ALA A 293 14.78 -20.94 -3.29
N TYR A 294 14.59 -19.86 -2.54
CA TYR A 294 14.24 -19.88 -1.14
C TYR A 294 13.16 -18.85 -0.83
N THR A 295 12.33 -19.15 0.16
CA THR A 295 11.38 -18.19 0.72
C THR A 295 11.96 -17.64 2.02
N LEU A 296 12.16 -16.32 2.09
CA LEU A 296 12.66 -15.62 3.28
C LEU A 296 11.53 -15.21 4.23
N GLY A 297 10.30 -15.16 3.73
CA GLY A 297 9.15 -14.65 4.45
C GLY A 297 7.96 -14.49 3.53
N ALA A 298 6.85 -14.01 4.07
CA ALA A 298 5.67 -13.70 3.27
C ALA A 298 4.79 -12.63 3.91
N THR A 299 3.95 -12.04 3.07
CA THR A 299 3.07 -10.93 3.43
C THR A 299 1.61 -11.39 3.48
N VAL A 300 0.85 -10.84 4.44
CA VAL A 300 -0.58 -11.10 4.62
C VAL A 300 -1.31 -9.79 4.96
N PRO A 301 -2.52 -9.56 4.42
CA PRO A 301 -3.32 -8.40 4.80
C PRO A 301 -3.76 -8.50 6.27
N ALA A 302 -3.87 -7.34 6.91
CA ALA A 302 -4.28 -7.17 8.28
C ALA A 302 -5.14 -5.92 8.47
N THR A 303 -6.05 -6.00 9.44
CA THR A 303 -6.96 -4.92 9.78
C THR A 303 -6.72 -4.47 11.22
N HIS A 304 -6.81 -3.16 11.47
CA HIS A 304 -6.85 -2.60 12.82
C HIS A 304 -8.16 -3.04 13.50
N ALA A 305 -8.07 -4.16 14.22
CA ALA A 305 -9.18 -4.84 14.87
C ALA A 305 -8.64 -5.81 15.92
N VAL A 306 -9.49 -6.17 16.88
CA VAL A 306 -9.24 -7.24 17.84
C VAL A 306 -10.34 -8.28 17.65
N VAL A 307 -9.96 -9.55 17.63
CA VAL A 307 -10.93 -10.66 17.55
C VAL A 307 -11.34 -11.01 18.97
N VAL A 308 -12.64 -10.89 19.25
CA VAL A 308 -13.26 -11.32 20.50
C VAL A 308 -14.11 -12.55 20.21
N GLU A 309 -13.75 -13.68 20.81
CA GLU A 309 -14.53 -14.92 20.71
C GLU A 309 -15.36 -15.13 21.96
N ASN A 310 -16.56 -15.71 21.81
CA ASN A 310 -17.48 -16.03 22.91
C ASN A 310 -17.91 -14.81 23.73
N GLU A 311 -18.02 -13.64 23.10
CA GLU A 311 -18.58 -12.45 23.74
C GLU A 311 -20.06 -12.68 24.07
N PHE A 312 -20.41 -12.49 25.34
CA PHE A 312 -21.80 -12.55 25.76
C PHE A 312 -22.50 -11.26 25.35
N LEU A 313 -23.15 -11.28 24.18
CA LEU A 313 -23.90 -10.14 23.65
C LEU A 313 -25.11 -9.77 24.54
N GLY A 314 -25.66 -10.73 25.28
CA GLY A 314 -26.80 -10.51 26.17
C GLY A 314 -27.82 -11.63 26.11
N THR A 315 -28.96 -11.42 26.79
CA THR A 315 -30.12 -12.33 26.74
C THR A 315 -31.30 -11.60 26.10
N SER A 316 -31.90 -12.19 25.06
CA SER A 316 -33.07 -11.59 24.41
C SER A 316 -34.35 -11.74 25.24
N SER A 317 -35.17 -10.68 25.24
CA SER A 317 -36.54 -10.74 25.76
C SER A 317 -37.58 -11.06 24.67
N GLY A 318 -37.17 -11.15 23.40
CA GLY A 318 -38.06 -11.41 22.26
C GLY A 318 -38.74 -10.17 21.67
N ASP A 319 -38.39 -8.97 22.13
CA ASP A 319 -38.99 -7.71 21.66
C ASP A 319 -38.42 -7.25 20.31
N PRO A 320 -39.24 -6.69 19.40
CA PRO A 320 -38.76 -6.15 18.13
C PRO A 320 -37.75 -5.01 18.32
N GLY A 321 -36.62 -5.08 17.62
CA GLY A 321 -35.61 -4.02 17.60
C GLY A 321 -34.62 -4.02 18.77
N GLN A 322 -34.50 -5.12 19.50
CA GLN A 322 -33.43 -5.26 20.50
C GLN A 322 -32.04 -5.19 19.86
N MET A 323 -31.17 -4.39 20.47
CA MET A 323 -29.75 -4.32 20.15
C MET A 323 -28.96 -4.80 21.36
N PHE A 324 -27.95 -5.62 21.09
CA PHE A 324 -26.98 -6.14 22.03
C PHE A 324 -25.64 -5.56 21.61
N ASN A 325 -24.89 -5.01 22.57
CA ASN A 325 -23.56 -4.47 22.30
C ASN A 325 -22.54 -5.59 22.22
#